data_AF-A0A1I4JPH5-F1
#
_entry.id   AF-A0A1I4JPH5-F1
#
_cell.length_a   1.000
_cell.length_b   1.000
_cell.length_c   1.000
_cell.angle_alpha   90.00
_cell.angle_beta   90.00
_cell.angle_gamma   90.00
#
_symmetry.space_group_name_H-M   'P 1'
#
loop_
_entity.id
_entity.type
_entity.pdbx_description
1 polymer ?
#
loop_
_entity_poly.entity_id
_entity_poly.type
_entity_poly.pdbx_seq_one_letter_code
_entity_poly.pdbx_strand_id
1 'polypeptide(L)'
;MTHGRLIAVVGPSGVGKDSVIDGLCRVRPALHRVRRVITRDADAGGEDFDARSQDDFEEMVAQGLFCLDWAAHGLRYGIRSNVLTRLARGEDCIVNLSRAVLAEAAHLAPDFVVLALTASPKVLQERLAGRARETEAEIAARLARDAACVPADLNVMSVSNDGPLDDTVMRVLAGIYPARG
;
A
#
# COMPACT_ATOMS: atom_id res chain seq x y z
N MET A 1 -14.98 22.96 0.25
CA MET A 1 -13.99 22.40 1.19
C MET A 1 -13.13 21.43 0.42
N THR A 2 -11.81 21.49 0.57
CA THR A 2 -10.88 20.57 -0.11
C THR A 2 -10.83 19.25 0.65
N HIS A 3 -11.20 18.15 0.02
CA HIS A 3 -11.02 16.81 0.56
C HIS A 3 -9.60 16.32 0.24
N GLY A 4 -9.00 15.58 1.17
CA GLY A 4 -7.67 14.99 0.99
C GLY A 4 -7.71 13.83 0.00
N ARG A 5 -6.57 13.56 -0.62
CA ARG A 5 -6.40 12.44 -1.54
C ARG A 5 -6.10 11.16 -0.79
N LEU A 6 -6.67 10.05 -1.23
CA LEU A 6 -6.26 8.71 -0.80
C LEU A 6 -5.40 8.06 -1.89
N ILE A 7 -4.14 7.77 -1.55
CA ILE A 7 -3.14 7.17 -2.44
C ILE A 7 -2.95 5.70 -2.05
N ALA A 8 -3.49 4.78 -2.85
CA ALA A 8 -3.31 3.35 -2.69
C ALA A 8 -2.04 2.88 -3.40
N VAL A 9 -1.09 2.33 -2.66
CA VAL A 9 0.13 1.73 -3.21
C VAL A 9 -0.08 0.23 -3.38
N VAL A 10 0.01 -0.24 -4.62
CA VAL A 10 -0.08 -1.66 -4.99
C VAL A 10 1.15 -2.07 -5.79
N GLY A 11 1.36 -3.38 -5.88
CA GLY A 11 2.48 -3.94 -6.64
C GLY A 11 2.92 -5.29 -6.09
N PRO A 12 3.79 -6.00 -6.82
CA PRO A 12 4.21 -7.34 -6.47
C PRO A 12 4.95 -7.38 -5.11
N SER A 13 5.09 -8.57 -4.53
CA SER A 13 5.95 -8.73 -3.36
C SER A 13 7.40 -8.43 -3.75
N GLY A 14 8.16 -7.76 -2.87
CA GLY A 14 9.55 -7.38 -3.17
C GLY A 14 9.72 -6.11 -4.02
N VAL A 15 8.64 -5.51 -4.53
CA VAL A 15 8.73 -4.29 -5.37
C VAL A 15 9.18 -3.04 -4.61
N GLY A 16 9.19 -3.06 -3.28
CA GLY A 16 9.64 -1.92 -2.46
C GLY A 16 8.55 -0.91 -2.07
N LYS A 17 7.28 -1.35 -1.97
CA LYS A 17 6.15 -0.48 -1.57
C LYS A 17 6.44 0.35 -0.32
N ASP A 18 6.86 -0.29 0.76
CA ASP A 18 7.13 0.40 2.03
C ASP A 18 8.26 1.41 1.92
N SER A 19 9.34 1.07 1.21
CA SER A 19 10.47 1.98 0.97
C SER A 19 10.05 3.20 0.17
N VAL A 20 9.19 3.04 -0.84
CA VAL A 20 8.64 4.16 -1.62
C VAL A 20 7.70 5.01 -0.76
N ILE A 21 6.83 4.39 0.03
CA ILE A 21 5.95 5.12 0.98
C ILE A 21 6.78 5.94 1.96
N ASP A 22 7.84 5.35 2.53
CA ASP A 22 8.73 6.04 3.47
C ASP A 22 9.46 7.20 2.79
N GLY A 23 9.98 6.99 1.58
CA GLY A 23 10.62 8.06 0.79
C GLY A 23 9.66 9.21 0.50
N LEU A 24 8.43 8.91 0.10
CA LEU A 24 7.38 9.91 -0.15
C LEU A 24 7.04 10.70 1.11
N CYS A 25 6.87 10.04 2.25
CA CYS A 25 6.56 10.70 3.52
C CYS A 25 7.73 11.55 4.04
N ARG A 26 8.98 11.15 3.76
CA ARG A 26 10.17 11.96 4.08
C ARG A 26 10.23 13.24 3.26
N VAL A 27 9.98 13.16 1.95
CA VAL A 27 10.03 14.34 1.05
C VAL A 27 8.79 15.23 1.22
N ARG A 28 7.63 14.65 1.57
CA ARG A 28 6.38 15.37 1.83
C ARG A 28 5.85 15.05 3.24
N PRO A 29 6.33 15.74 4.30
CA PRO A 29 5.90 15.48 5.68
C PRO A 29 4.40 15.67 5.94
N ALA A 30 3.70 16.42 5.08
CA ALA A 30 2.24 16.58 5.14
C ALA A 30 1.46 15.35 4.62
N LEU A 31 2.12 14.40 3.96
CA LEU A 31 1.51 13.15 3.51
C LEU A 31 1.42 12.17 4.68
N HIS A 32 0.21 11.76 5.04
CA HIS A 32 0.01 10.85 6.15
C HIS A 32 0.17 9.38 5.73
N ARG A 33 1.19 8.69 6.26
CA ARG A 33 1.29 7.23 6.17
C ARG A 33 0.20 6.57 7.01
N VAL A 34 -0.69 5.84 6.36
CA VAL A 34 -1.71 5.03 7.01
C VAL A 34 -1.11 3.70 7.45
N ARG A 35 -1.19 3.43 8.76
CA ARG A 35 -0.86 2.12 9.33
C ARG A 35 -2.03 1.16 9.15
N ARG A 36 -1.72 -0.08 8.79
CA ARG A 36 -2.70 -1.16 8.67
C ARG A 36 -2.84 -1.89 10.00
N VAL A 37 -4.03 -2.39 10.30
CA VAL A 37 -4.22 -3.42 11.33
C VAL A 37 -4.11 -4.78 10.65
N ILE A 38 -3.29 -5.69 11.17
CA ILE A 38 -3.03 -7.00 10.54
C ILE A 38 -3.02 -8.10 11.59
N THR A 39 -3.60 -9.26 11.29
CA THR A 39 -3.55 -10.45 12.17
C THR A 39 -2.22 -11.21 12.13
N ARG A 40 -1.13 -10.50 11.86
CA ARG A 40 0.23 -11.02 11.81
C ARG A 40 0.92 -10.74 13.14
N ASP A 41 1.77 -11.67 13.59
CA ASP A 41 2.62 -11.46 14.77
C ASP A 41 3.42 -10.15 14.67
N ALA A 42 3.43 -9.38 15.76
CA ALA A 42 4.13 -8.09 15.82
C ALA A 42 5.64 -8.22 15.50
N ASP A 43 6.24 -9.35 15.89
CA ASP A 43 7.68 -9.61 15.73
C ASP A 43 8.04 -10.21 14.36
N ALA A 44 7.06 -10.46 13.48
CA ALA A 44 7.32 -10.98 12.14
C ALA A 44 8.11 -10.00 11.23
N GLY A 45 8.24 -8.74 11.69
CA GLY A 45 8.90 -7.65 10.98
C GLY A 45 8.22 -7.30 9.65
N GLY A 46 8.84 -6.37 8.91
CA GLY A 46 8.32 -5.89 7.63
C GLY A 46 7.89 -4.43 7.71
N GLU A 47 6.66 -4.13 7.29
CA GLU A 47 6.11 -2.78 7.33
C GLU A 47 5.80 -2.32 8.76
N ASP A 48 5.52 -1.03 8.95
CA ASP A 48 4.93 -0.51 10.18
C ASP A 48 3.40 -0.76 10.19
N PHE A 49 2.93 -1.65 11.07
CA PHE A 49 1.52 -2.06 11.20
C PHE A 49 1.11 -2.24 12.67
N ASP A 50 -0.19 -2.26 12.91
CA ASP A 50 -0.82 -2.54 14.20
C ASP A 50 -1.19 -4.04 14.25
N ALA A 51 -0.42 -4.84 14.99
CA ALA A 51 -0.69 -6.27 15.15
C ALA A 51 -1.93 -6.52 16.02
N ARG A 52 -2.77 -7.47 15.63
CA ARG A 52 -3.95 -7.92 16.40
C ARG A 52 -4.11 -9.43 16.36
N SER A 53 -4.72 -9.99 17.40
CA SER A 53 -5.22 -11.37 17.34
C SER A 53 -6.37 -11.46 16.32
N GLN A 54 -6.71 -12.68 15.91
CA GLN A 54 -7.88 -12.90 15.06
C GLN A 54 -9.16 -12.45 15.77
N ASP A 55 -9.32 -12.80 17.05
CA ASP A 55 -10.49 -12.46 17.86
C ASP A 55 -10.64 -10.94 18.02
N ASP A 56 -9.56 -10.22 18.36
CA ASP A 56 -9.55 -8.76 18.44
C ASP A 56 -9.97 -8.14 17.10
N PHE A 57 -9.45 -8.66 15.98
CA PHE A 57 -9.76 -8.13 14.67
C PHE A 57 -11.25 -8.27 14.35
N GLU A 58 -11.85 -9.42 14.68
CA GLU A 58 -13.27 -9.69 14.48
C GLU A 58 -14.14 -8.80 15.36
N GLU A 59 -13.74 -8.54 16.61
CA GLU A 59 -14.40 -7.55 17.47
C GLU A 59 -14.33 -6.14 16.88
N MET A 60 -13.17 -5.72 16.34
CA MET A 60 -13.03 -4.42 15.70
C MET A 60 -13.91 -4.27 14.46
N VAL A 61 -14.09 -5.34 13.68
CA VAL A 61 -15.04 -5.38 12.54
C VAL A 61 -16.47 -5.23 13.05
N ALA A 62 -16.87 -6.01 14.08
CA ALA A 62 -18.21 -5.94 14.65
C ALA A 62 -18.54 -4.55 15.23
N GLN A 63 -17.53 -3.82 15.70
CA GLN A 63 -17.64 -2.45 16.21
C GLN A 63 -17.60 -1.38 15.10
N GLY A 64 -17.40 -1.73 13.82
CA GLY A 64 -17.31 -0.77 12.72
C GLY A 64 -16.07 0.12 12.75
N LEU A 65 -14.96 -0.37 13.33
CA LEU A 65 -13.73 0.41 13.49
C LEU A 65 -12.89 0.52 12.21
N PHE A 66 -13.26 -0.23 11.17
CA PHE A 66 -12.59 -0.22 9.87
C PHE A 66 -13.45 0.45 8.80
N CYS A 67 -12.80 1.24 7.94
CA CYS A 67 -13.41 1.70 6.69
C CYS A 67 -13.10 0.77 5.52
N LEU A 68 -12.15 -0.16 5.70
CA LEU A 68 -11.87 -1.30 4.81
C LEU A 68 -11.38 -2.45 5.67
N ASP A 69 -11.85 -3.66 5.40
CA ASP A 69 -11.22 -4.89 5.87
C ASP A 69 -11.25 -5.99 4.81
N TRP A 70 -10.22 -6.82 4.76
CA TRP A 70 -10.13 -7.91 3.80
C TRP A 70 -9.26 -9.06 4.30
N ALA A 71 -9.37 -10.22 3.63
CA ALA A 71 -8.50 -11.36 3.84
C ALA A 71 -7.51 -11.51 2.67
N ALA A 72 -6.24 -11.78 2.98
CA ALA A 72 -5.23 -12.15 1.98
C ALA A 72 -4.12 -12.99 2.60
N HIS A 73 -3.63 -14.00 1.87
CA HIS A 73 -2.51 -14.84 2.32
C HIS A 73 -2.71 -15.46 3.74
N GLY A 74 -3.95 -15.84 4.08
CA GLY A 74 -4.28 -16.41 5.40
C GLY A 74 -4.30 -15.40 6.55
N LEU A 75 -4.17 -14.10 6.26
CA LEU A 75 -4.23 -13.01 7.23
C LEU A 75 -5.42 -12.09 6.97
N ARG A 76 -5.84 -11.35 8.00
CA ARG A 76 -6.81 -10.25 7.91
C ARG A 76 -6.06 -8.92 7.94
N TYR A 77 -6.59 -7.96 7.20
CA TYR A 77 -6.06 -6.60 7.10
C TYR A 77 -7.20 -5.62 7.25
N GLY A 78 -6.95 -4.50 7.93
CA GLY A 78 -7.94 -3.45 8.14
C GLY A 78 -7.33 -2.06 8.08
N ILE A 79 -8.08 -1.10 7.53
CA ILE A 79 -7.78 0.33 7.59
C ILE A 79 -8.78 0.99 8.53
N ARG A 80 -8.26 1.62 9.59
CA ARG A 80 -9.11 2.24 10.62
C ARG A 80 -9.90 3.42 10.05
N SER A 81 -11.14 3.59 10.51
CA SER A 81 -12.06 4.65 10.06
C SER A 81 -11.57 6.06 10.35
N ASN A 82 -10.57 6.25 11.23
CA ASN A 82 -9.96 7.55 11.50
C ASN A 82 -9.29 8.18 10.27
N VAL A 83 -8.93 7.39 9.25
CA VAL A 83 -8.43 7.89 7.96
C VAL A 83 -9.46 8.80 7.28
N LEU A 84 -10.75 8.48 7.39
CA LEU A 84 -11.83 9.29 6.82
C LEU A 84 -11.86 10.69 7.41
N THR A 85 -11.59 10.83 8.72
CA THR A 85 -11.53 12.14 9.38
C THR A 85 -10.36 12.98 8.86
N ARG A 86 -9.21 12.38 8.57
CA ARG A 86 -8.05 13.08 8.00
C ARG A 86 -8.34 13.54 6.58
N LEU A 87 -8.86 12.64 5.75
CA LEU A 87 -9.26 12.95 4.39
C LEU A 87 -10.31 14.08 4.36
N ALA A 88 -11.31 14.06 5.25
CA ALA A 88 -12.31 15.13 5.36
C ALA A 88 -11.70 16.49 5.76
N ARG A 89 -10.54 16.51 6.42
CA ARG A 89 -9.79 17.73 6.78
C ARG A 89 -8.89 18.25 5.65
N GLY A 90 -8.84 17.57 4.50
CA GLY A 90 -7.95 17.94 3.40
C GLY A 90 -6.56 17.32 3.51
N GLU A 91 -6.33 16.38 4.43
CA GLU A 91 -5.04 15.72 4.60
C GLU A 91 -4.91 14.54 3.64
N ASP A 92 -3.87 14.54 2.80
CA ASP A 92 -3.57 13.41 1.93
C ASP A 92 -3.06 12.22 2.72
N CYS A 93 -3.55 11.02 2.38
CA CYS A 93 -3.21 9.77 3.02
C CYS A 93 -2.62 8.80 2.01
N ILE A 94 -1.55 8.09 2.37
CA ILE A 94 -0.93 7.03 1.57
C ILE A 94 -0.99 5.69 2.29
N VAL A 95 -1.40 4.64 1.60
CA VAL A 95 -1.69 3.33 2.19
C VAL A 95 -1.25 2.18 1.29
N ASN A 96 -0.64 1.15 1.86
CA ASN A 96 -0.31 -0.09 1.16
C ASN A 96 -1.55 -0.98 1.07
N LEU A 97 -2.13 -1.21 -0.12
CA LEU A 97 -3.36 -1.97 -0.28
C LEU A 97 -3.17 -3.25 -1.12
N SER A 98 -4.15 -4.15 -1.00
CA SER A 98 -4.35 -5.24 -1.96
C SER A 98 -5.10 -4.72 -3.19
N ARG A 99 -4.82 -5.30 -4.36
CA ARG A 99 -5.60 -5.00 -5.58
C ARG A 99 -7.07 -5.39 -5.43
N ALA A 100 -7.36 -6.39 -4.59
CA ALA A 100 -8.72 -6.90 -4.35
C ALA A 100 -9.65 -5.89 -3.66
N VAL A 101 -9.10 -4.87 -2.98
CA VAL A 101 -9.90 -3.87 -2.24
C VAL A 101 -9.91 -2.49 -2.90
N LEU A 102 -9.32 -2.35 -4.09
CA LEU A 102 -9.21 -1.03 -4.72
C LEU A 102 -10.57 -0.44 -5.11
N ALA A 103 -11.52 -1.27 -5.54
CA ALA A 103 -12.87 -0.82 -5.88
C ALA A 103 -13.58 -0.24 -4.65
N GLU A 104 -13.49 -0.93 -3.51
CA GLU A 104 -14.06 -0.46 -2.25
C GLU A 104 -13.33 0.79 -1.73
N ALA A 105 -11.99 0.80 -1.80
CA ALA A 105 -11.17 1.93 -1.39
C ALA A 105 -11.45 3.21 -2.19
N ALA A 106 -11.83 3.08 -3.46
CA ALA A 106 -12.18 4.21 -4.32
C ALA A 106 -13.42 4.98 -3.82
N HIS A 107 -14.28 4.36 -3.01
CA HIS A 107 -15.44 5.03 -2.42
C HIS A 107 -15.11 5.87 -1.17
N LEU A 108 -13.89 5.77 -0.62
CA LEU A 108 -13.50 6.47 0.61
C LEU A 108 -13.11 7.93 0.40
N ALA A 109 -12.69 8.28 -0.82
CA ALA A 109 -12.27 9.64 -1.16
C ALA A 109 -12.60 9.94 -2.63
N PRO A 110 -13.11 11.15 -2.94
CA PRO A 110 -13.36 11.56 -4.32
C PRO A 110 -12.06 11.69 -5.14
N ASP A 111 -10.94 12.02 -4.50
CA ASP A 111 -9.61 12.02 -5.11
C ASP A 111 -8.88 10.75 -4.65
N PHE A 112 -9.12 9.65 -5.38
CA PHE A 112 -8.47 8.36 -5.17
C PHE A 112 -7.46 8.08 -6.28
N VAL A 113 -6.24 7.73 -5.90
CA VAL A 113 -5.14 7.44 -6.85
C VAL A 113 -4.54 6.08 -6.51
N VAL A 114 -4.38 5.23 -7.52
CA VAL A 114 -3.66 3.96 -7.39
C VAL A 114 -2.24 4.14 -7.92
N LEU A 115 -1.26 4.11 -7.02
CA LEU A 115 0.15 3.98 -7.37
C LEU A 115 0.50 2.50 -7.55
N ALA A 116 0.62 2.06 -8.81
CA ALA A 116 1.01 0.71 -9.17
C ALA A 116 2.52 0.62 -9.38
N LEU A 117 3.24 0.13 -8.37
CA LEU A 117 4.67 -0.11 -8.49
C LEU A 117 4.94 -1.41 -9.25
N THR A 118 5.90 -1.36 -10.16
CA THR A 118 6.39 -2.51 -10.92
C THR A 118 7.90 -2.66 -10.76
N ALA A 119 8.41 -3.85 -11.01
CA ALA A 119 9.84 -4.10 -11.18
C ALA A 119 10.01 -5.35 -12.04
N SER A 120 11.13 -5.44 -12.72
CA SER A 120 11.53 -6.59 -13.51
C SER A 120 11.62 -7.85 -12.63
N PRO A 121 11.31 -9.05 -13.17
CA PRO A 121 11.40 -10.29 -12.42
C PRO A 121 12.78 -10.52 -11.79
N LYS A 122 13.85 -10.11 -12.49
CA LYS A 122 15.22 -10.17 -11.99
C LYS A 122 15.41 -9.33 -10.72
N VAL A 123 14.99 -8.07 -10.73
CA VAL A 123 15.09 -7.18 -9.56
C VAL A 123 14.24 -7.71 -8.39
N LEU A 124 13.03 -8.22 -8.66
CA LEU A 124 12.19 -8.81 -7.62
C LEU A 124 12.85 -10.05 -7.00
N GLN A 125 13.41 -10.94 -7.82
CA GLN A 125 14.14 -12.11 -7.36
C GLN A 125 15.34 -11.73 -6.49
N GLU A 126 16.18 -10.80 -6.94
CA GLU A 126 17.34 -10.31 -6.19
C GLU A 126 16.93 -9.71 -4.82
N ARG A 127 15.87 -8.90 -4.80
CA ARG A 127 15.35 -8.29 -3.57
C ARG A 127 14.72 -9.29 -2.61
N LEU A 128 14.03 -10.31 -3.12
CA LEU A 128 13.43 -11.35 -2.29
C LEU A 128 14.52 -12.27 -1.72
N ALA A 129 15.50 -12.67 -2.53
CA ALA A 129 16.64 -13.49 -2.10
C ALA A 129 17.47 -12.77 -1.03
N GLY A 130 17.70 -11.47 -1.19
CA GLY A 130 18.46 -10.65 -0.22
C GLY A 130 17.84 -10.56 1.18
N ARG A 131 16.58 -10.96 1.37
CA ARG A 131 15.93 -11.00 2.70
C ARG A 131 16.29 -12.23 3.51
N ALA A 132 16.82 -13.28 2.88
CA ALA A 132 17.18 -14.56 3.52
C ALA A 132 16.05 -15.21 4.35
N ARG A 133 14.78 -15.01 3.95
CA ARG A 133 13.59 -15.54 4.64
C ARG A 133 12.88 -16.66 3.88
N GLU A 134 13.25 -16.88 2.62
CA GLU A 134 12.50 -17.71 1.67
C GLU A 134 13.49 -18.50 0.80
N THR A 135 13.10 -19.72 0.42
CA THR A 135 13.81 -20.56 -0.54
C THR A 135 13.60 -20.05 -1.98
N GLU A 136 14.46 -20.45 -2.92
CA GLU A 136 14.30 -20.10 -4.33
C GLU A 136 12.95 -20.55 -4.91
N ALA A 137 12.44 -21.71 -4.48
CA ALA A 137 11.14 -22.23 -4.90
C ALA A 137 9.98 -21.36 -4.39
N GLU A 138 10.04 -20.88 -3.15
CA GLU A 138 9.04 -19.96 -2.57
C GLU A 138 9.06 -18.59 -3.27
N ILE A 139 10.26 -18.09 -3.61
CA ILE A 139 10.45 -16.87 -4.39
C ILE A 139 9.83 -17.02 -5.78
N ALA A 140 10.13 -18.12 -6.50
CA ALA A 140 9.55 -18.38 -7.82
C ALA A 140 8.02 -18.49 -7.76
N ALA A 141 7.47 -19.19 -6.76
CA ALA A 141 6.04 -19.29 -6.54
C ALA A 141 5.40 -17.93 -6.21
N ARG A 142 6.12 -17.01 -5.55
CA ARG A 142 5.66 -15.63 -5.35
C ARG A 142 5.62 -14.84 -6.64
N LEU A 143 6.67 -14.90 -7.45
CA LEU A 143 6.74 -14.18 -8.73
C LEU A 143 5.68 -14.67 -9.72
N ALA A 144 5.32 -15.96 -9.69
CA ALA A 144 4.28 -16.53 -10.53
C ALA A 144 2.84 -16.14 -10.13
N ARG A 145 2.63 -15.63 -8.91
CA ARG A 145 1.29 -15.27 -8.39
C ARG A 145 0.79 -13.90 -8.89
N ASP A 146 1.60 -13.15 -9.63
CA ASP A 146 1.25 -11.79 -10.06
C ASP A 146 0.43 -11.76 -11.37
N ALA A 147 -0.90 -11.69 -11.25
CA ALA A 147 -1.74 -11.28 -12.38
C ALA A 147 -3.11 -10.67 -11.99
N ALA A 148 -3.34 -10.23 -10.74
CA ALA A 148 -4.58 -9.50 -10.47
C ALA A 148 -4.54 -8.12 -11.16
N CYS A 149 -5.38 -7.93 -12.18
CA CYS A 149 -5.49 -6.64 -12.86
C CYS A 149 -6.04 -5.56 -11.91
N VAL A 150 -5.58 -4.32 -12.06
CA VAL A 150 -6.22 -3.17 -11.43
C VAL A 150 -7.49 -2.86 -12.24
N PRO A 151 -8.62 -2.53 -11.60
CA PRO A 151 -9.83 -2.10 -12.32
C PRO A 151 -9.53 -0.94 -13.27
N ALA A 152 -10.06 -1.02 -14.51
CA ALA A 152 -9.71 -0.11 -15.60
C ALA A 152 -10.28 1.32 -15.45
N ASP A 153 -11.26 1.49 -14.57
CA ASP A 153 -11.96 2.73 -14.25
C ASP A 153 -11.26 3.57 -13.17
N LEU A 154 -10.20 3.06 -12.56
CA LEU A 154 -9.45 3.77 -11.53
C LEU A 154 -8.36 4.67 -12.12
N ASN A 155 -8.05 5.76 -11.43
CA ASN A 155 -6.90 6.59 -11.73
C ASN A 155 -5.61 5.87 -11.32
N VAL A 156 -4.96 5.19 -12.26
CA VAL A 156 -3.75 4.39 -12.02
C VAL A 156 -2.51 5.10 -12.54
N MET A 157 -1.54 5.33 -11.65
CA MET A 157 -0.18 5.74 -11.98
C MET A 157 0.75 4.54 -11.85
N SER A 158 1.23 4.01 -12.97
CA SER A 158 2.20 2.91 -12.99
C SER A 158 3.63 3.43 -12.98
N VAL A 159 4.46 2.97 -12.05
CA VAL A 159 5.85 3.40 -11.90
C VAL A 159 6.79 2.22 -11.69
N SER A 160 7.82 2.09 -12.53
CA SER A 160 8.90 1.13 -12.28
C SER A 160 9.78 1.58 -11.11
N ASN A 161 10.07 0.62 -10.23
CA ASN A 161 11.02 0.72 -9.13
C ASN A 161 12.21 -0.24 -9.36
N ASP A 162 12.68 -0.36 -10.60
CA ASP A 162 13.90 -1.09 -10.95
C ASP A 162 15.17 -0.35 -10.54
N GLY A 163 15.14 0.99 -10.63
CA GLY A 163 16.28 1.86 -10.39
C GLY A 163 16.45 2.30 -8.94
N PRO A 164 17.23 3.38 -8.72
CA PRO A 164 17.39 4.00 -7.41
C PRO A 164 16.04 4.44 -6.81
N LEU A 165 15.88 4.24 -5.50
CA LEU A 165 14.64 4.58 -4.79
C LEU A 165 14.28 6.06 -4.92
N ASP A 166 15.26 6.95 -4.84
CA ASP A 166 15.05 8.40 -4.89
C ASP A 166 14.46 8.83 -6.25
N ASP A 167 14.90 8.22 -7.35
CA ASP A 167 14.35 8.49 -8.69
C ASP A 167 12.88 8.09 -8.76
N THR A 168 12.53 6.94 -8.20
CA THR A 168 11.13 6.47 -8.11
C THR A 168 10.30 7.42 -7.25
N VAL A 169 10.79 7.83 -6.09
CA VAL A 169 10.09 8.78 -5.20
C VAL A 169 9.83 10.10 -5.92
N MET A 170 10.83 10.67 -6.58
CA MET A 170 10.69 11.93 -7.32
C MET A 170 9.72 11.82 -8.49
N ARG A 171 9.75 10.71 -9.23
CA ARG A 171 8.80 10.46 -10.33
C ARG A 171 7.36 10.36 -9.82
N VAL A 172 7.14 9.68 -8.70
CA VAL A 172 5.81 9.58 -8.07
C VAL A 172 5.33 10.95 -7.61
N LEU A 173 6.18 11.74 -6.95
CA LEU A 173 5.82 13.08 -6.50
C LEU A 173 5.43 13.99 -7.65
N ALA A 174 6.19 13.98 -8.75
CA ALA A 174 5.90 14.80 -9.93
C ALA A 174 4.55 14.44 -10.57
N GLY A 175 4.15 13.15 -10.54
CA GLY A 175 2.87 12.71 -11.09
C GLY A 175 1.67 12.98 -10.17
N ILE A 176 1.82 12.79 -8.86
CA ILE A 176 0.72 12.99 -7.90
C ILE A 176 0.57 14.47 -7.53
N TYR A 177 1.67 15.21 -7.48
CA TYR A 177 1.73 16.63 -7.10
C TYR A 177 2.45 17.45 -8.17
N PRO A 178 1.87 17.58 -9.38
CA PRO A 178 2.48 18.41 -10.41
C PRO A 178 2.60 19.85 -9.90
N ALA A 179 3.73 20.50 -10.21
CA ALA A 179 3.88 21.92 -9.92
C ALA A 179 2.71 22.67 -10.58
N ARG A 180 2.01 23.48 -9.79
CA ARG A 180 1.04 24.41 -10.35
C ARG A 180 1.87 25.44 -11.14
N GLY A 181 1.71 25.43 -12.46
CA GLY A 181 2.28 26.47 -13.33
C GLY A 181 1.72 27.85 -13.01
#